data_AF-A0A3D4TND6-F1
#
_entry.id   AF-A0A3D4TND6-F1
#
_cell.length_a   1.000
_cell.length_b   1.000
_cell.length_c   1.000
_cell.angle_alpha   90.00
_cell.angle_beta   90.00
_cell.angle_gamma   90.00
#
_symmetry.space_group_name_H-M   'P 1'
#
loop_
_entity.id
_entity.type
_entity.pdbx_description
1 polymer ?
#
loop_
_entity_poly.entity_id
_entity_poly.type
_entity_poly.pdbx_seq_one_letter_code
_entity_poly.pdbx_strand_id
1 'polypeptide(L)'
;MAPAELQDALLTMDVVDQLRYRNAEMKALADSGHDKATLKQRLLELYRSQGIEVSDQILEAGIQAQREQRYLYTAPRGWKAWLARRWIDRSRLLKWALIVALVLVMLGVLLVMARSFGAFVHESNVQKNVQVLNDKVAAQQQEAAAARTLLAGREQALQGLLPRATASGERLQPLTEGAQAALAEAQRRFAEVPAAMAALPTLVRKDKLTRLSSGGSATGEQAAAQVEQHRLAAAQLLAQARDTLPPLTERVNTLGQAIEASELLDTTNAAAKAARLAPDAEQVRARAYTGGDVALRAGDMAAASQAVVILKDLIGSADKLAALNERLAQLKADGLATGVTGEDRKRFERALDQAARLIRVETLAEAGPALDEVSQLVGLLSQTLVYRIVNRDDERTGVWRYNEKANGGRNYYLVTEALDEAGNAAELPIRNEETGKEERVSMFAVRVPEATYNRVAADKQDNGIIEDDQIGSKPRGSLSPRFRMPATGGYITQW
;
A
#
# COMPACT_ATOMS: atom_id res chain seq x y z
N MET A 1 -90.43 -103.02 -29.87
CA MET A 1 -89.54 -104.08 -30.38
C MET A 1 -90.08 -105.40 -29.91
N ALA A 2 -90.44 -106.28 -30.83
CA ALA A 2 -90.81 -107.65 -30.50
C ALA A 2 -89.61 -108.33 -29.79
N PRO A 3 -89.83 -109.27 -28.85
CA PRO A 3 -88.74 -109.93 -28.13
C PRO A 3 -87.67 -110.54 -29.07
N ALA A 4 -88.05 -110.94 -30.29
CA ALA A 4 -87.13 -111.41 -31.32
C ALA A 4 -86.09 -110.36 -31.81
N GLU A 5 -86.50 -109.09 -32.03
CA GLU A 5 -85.57 -108.06 -32.55
C GLU A 5 -84.49 -107.67 -31.52
N LEU A 6 -84.85 -107.67 -30.22
CA LEU A 6 -83.89 -107.40 -29.15
C LEU A 6 -82.88 -108.54 -29.02
N GLN A 7 -83.35 -109.79 -29.13
CA GLN A 7 -82.49 -110.97 -29.08
C GLN A 7 -81.50 -110.98 -30.26
N ASP A 8 -81.95 -110.62 -31.46
CA ASP A 8 -81.10 -110.49 -32.65
C ASP A 8 -80.05 -109.37 -32.51
N ALA A 9 -80.43 -108.21 -31.94
CA ALA A 9 -79.52 -107.10 -31.69
C ALA A 9 -78.46 -107.45 -30.62
N LEU A 10 -78.87 -108.15 -29.56
CA LEU A 10 -77.96 -108.63 -28.52
C LEU A 10 -76.99 -109.69 -29.05
N LEU A 11 -77.47 -110.63 -29.87
CA LEU A 11 -76.62 -111.61 -30.54
C LEU A 11 -75.64 -110.95 -31.52
N THR A 12 -76.09 -109.95 -32.27
CA THR A 12 -75.22 -109.15 -33.15
C THR A 12 -74.12 -108.44 -32.36
N MET A 13 -74.44 -107.89 -31.19
CA MET A 13 -73.48 -107.24 -30.30
C MET A 13 -72.49 -108.26 -29.69
N ASP A 14 -72.96 -109.44 -29.27
CA ASP A 14 -72.08 -110.50 -28.75
C ASP A 14 -71.15 -111.05 -29.85
N VAL A 15 -71.61 -111.15 -31.10
CA VAL A 15 -70.74 -111.47 -32.24
C VAL A 15 -69.61 -110.44 -32.38
N VAL A 16 -69.92 -109.13 -32.29
CA VAL A 16 -68.90 -108.06 -32.35
C VAL A 16 -67.94 -108.16 -31.16
N ASP A 17 -68.44 -108.39 -29.95
CA ASP A 17 -67.61 -108.50 -28.75
C ASP A 17 -66.72 -109.77 -28.76
N GLN A 18 -67.24 -110.91 -29.23
CA GLN A 18 -66.46 -112.15 -29.40
C GLN A 18 -65.32 -111.95 -30.40
N LEU A 19 -65.60 -111.29 -31.53
CA LEU A 19 -64.58 -110.96 -32.53
C LEU A 19 -63.57 -109.91 -32.02
N ARG A 20 -63.95 -109.08 -31.04
CA ARG A 20 -63.07 -108.03 -30.47
C ARG A 20 -62.20 -108.56 -29.33
N TYR A 21 -62.67 -109.53 -28.54
CA TYR A 21 -62.10 -109.86 -27.24
C TYR A 21 -61.64 -111.32 -27.05
N ARG A 22 -62.18 -112.33 -27.75
CA ARG A 22 -61.99 -113.74 -27.34
C ARG A 22 -61.07 -114.63 -28.19
N ASN A 23 -60.86 -114.38 -29.48
CA ASN A 23 -59.89 -115.15 -30.29
C ASN A 23 -59.11 -114.22 -31.24
N ALA A 24 -57.80 -114.09 -31.01
CA ALA A 24 -56.91 -113.31 -31.87
C ALA A 24 -56.90 -113.82 -33.33
N GLU A 25 -57.04 -115.14 -33.54
CA GLU A 25 -57.21 -115.75 -34.87
C GLU A 25 -58.50 -115.31 -35.56
N MET A 26 -59.62 -115.23 -34.84
CA MET A 26 -60.90 -114.80 -35.43
C MET A 26 -60.86 -113.31 -35.80
N LYS A 27 -60.19 -112.49 -34.98
CA LYS A 27 -59.94 -111.08 -35.31
C LYS A 27 -59.07 -110.95 -36.57
N ALA A 28 -58.03 -111.79 -36.71
CA ALA A 28 -57.19 -111.82 -37.90
C ALA A 28 -57.97 -112.26 -39.16
N LEU A 29 -58.84 -113.27 -39.05
CA LEU A 29 -59.74 -113.70 -40.13
C LEU A 29 -60.81 -112.66 -40.48
N ALA A 30 -61.31 -111.90 -39.49
CA ALA A 30 -62.26 -110.81 -39.71
C ALA A 30 -61.60 -109.59 -40.39
N ASP A 31 -60.35 -109.29 -40.05
CA ASP A 31 -59.56 -108.21 -40.64
C ASP A 31 -58.97 -108.58 -42.03
N SER A 32 -58.73 -109.87 -42.35
CA SER A 32 -58.11 -110.31 -43.61
C SER A 32 -59.04 -110.32 -44.84
N GLY A 33 -60.36 -110.24 -44.63
CA GLY A 33 -61.37 -110.02 -45.67
C GLY A 33 -61.62 -111.16 -46.67
N HIS A 34 -60.69 -112.10 -46.86
CA HIS A 34 -60.74 -113.13 -47.91
C HIS A 34 -61.42 -114.45 -47.49
N ASP A 35 -61.49 -114.77 -46.19
CA ASP A 35 -62.00 -116.06 -45.69
C ASP A 35 -63.34 -115.95 -44.94
N LYS A 36 -64.25 -115.11 -45.46
CA LYS A 36 -65.53 -114.78 -44.81
C LYS A 36 -66.42 -116.02 -44.57
N ALA A 37 -66.39 -116.98 -45.50
CA ALA A 37 -67.15 -118.22 -45.39
C ALA A 37 -66.64 -119.10 -44.23
N THR A 38 -65.32 -119.20 -44.08
CA THR A 38 -64.66 -119.94 -43.00
C THR A 38 -64.96 -119.34 -41.63
N LEU A 39 -64.97 -118.00 -41.53
CA LEU A 39 -65.32 -117.29 -40.31
C LEU A 39 -66.79 -117.53 -39.92
N LYS A 40 -67.72 -117.46 -40.87
CA LYS A 40 -69.15 -117.75 -40.65
C LYS A 40 -69.35 -119.19 -40.17
N GLN A 41 -68.74 -120.17 -40.82
CA GLN A 41 -68.85 -121.59 -40.43
C GLN A 41 -68.39 -121.81 -38.98
N ARG A 42 -67.25 -121.24 -38.61
CA ARG A 42 -66.66 -121.43 -37.28
C ARG A 42 -67.47 -120.74 -36.17
N LEU A 43 -67.99 -119.55 -36.44
CA LEU A 43 -68.89 -118.87 -35.52
C LEU A 43 -70.20 -119.66 -35.38
N LEU A 44 -70.76 -120.18 -36.47
CA LEU A 44 -71.99 -120.97 -36.43
C LEU A 44 -71.81 -122.27 -35.65
N GLU A 45 -70.66 -122.93 -35.78
CA GLU A 45 -70.28 -124.11 -34.98
C GLU A 45 -70.10 -123.77 -33.49
N LEU A 46 -69.49 -122.62 -33.18
CA LEU A 46 -69.34 -122.13 -31.81
C LEU A 46 -70.70 -121.90 -31.14
N TYR A 47 -71.63 -121.21 -31.80
CA TYR A 47 -72.96 -120.96 -31.24
C TYR A 47 -73.81 -122.24 -31.14
N ARG A 48 -73.70 -123.16 -32.11
CA ARG A 48 -74.33 -124.49 -32.01
C ARG A 48 -73.82 -125.28 -30.82
N SER A 49 -72.51 -125.25 -30.53
CA SER A 49 -71.94 -125.95 -29.38
C SER A 49 -72.48 -125.43 -28.03
N GLN A 50 -72.98 -124.19 -28.00
CA GLN A 50 -73.54 -123.54 -26.83
C GLN A 50 -75.07 -123.69 -26.75
N GLY A 51 -75.69 -124.47 -27.64
CA GLY A 51 -77.13 -124.73 -27.67
C GLY A 51 -77.97 -123.56 -28.21
N ILE A 52 -77.36 -122.59 -28.91
CA ILE A 52 -78.02 -121.40 -29.45
C ILE A 52 -78.08 -121.51 -30.98
N GLU A 53 -79.28 -121.55 -31.55
CA GLU A 53 -79.48 -121.46 -33.00
C GLU A 53 -79.41 -120.01 -33.46
N VAL A 54 -78.39 -119.67 -34.26
CA VAL A 54 -78.20 -118.32 -34.81
C VAL A 54 -78.39 -118.36 -36.32
N SER A 55 -79.20 -117.44 -36.86
CA SER A 55 -79.43 -117.32 -38.30
C SER A 55 -78.22 -116.69 -39.01
N ASP A 56 -78.01 -117.03 -40.28
CA ASP A 56 -76.88 -116.52 -41.06
C ASP A 56 -76.89 -114.98 -41.21
N GLN A 57 -78.07 -114.35 -41.09
CA GLN A 57 -78.25 -112.90 -41.16
C GLN A 57 -77.66 -112.17 -39.94
N ILE A 58 -77.81 -112.72 -38.73
CA ILE A 58 -77.31 -112.10 -37.48
C ILE A 58 -75.78 -112.12 -37.46
N LEU A 59 -75.17 -113.23 -37.89
CA LEU A 59 -73.72 -113.37 -38.02
C LEU A 59 -73.13 -112.35 -39.00
N GLU A 60 -73.81 -112.13 -40.12
CA GLU A 60 -73.36 -111.19 -41.15
C GLU A 60 -73.49 -109.73 -40.70
N ALA A 61 -74.59 -109.40 -40.00
CA ALA A 61 -74.77 -108.10 -39.37
C ALA A 61 -73.67 -107.82 -38.32
N GLY A 62 -73.30 -108.82 -37.53
CA GLY A 62 -72.24 -108.69 -36.52
C GLY A 62 -70.86 -108.46 -37.12
N ILE A 63 -70.50 -109.20 -38.17
CA ILE A 63 -69.21 -109.03 -38.89
C ILE A 63 -69.14 -107.63 -39.55
N GLN A 64 -70.26 -107.12 -40.05
CA GLN A 64 -70.30 -105.81 -40.71
C GLN A 64 -70.19 -104.66 -39.70
N ALA A 65 -70.86 -104.77 -38.54
CA ALA A 65 -70.83 -103.75 -37.49
C ALA A 65 -69.42 -103.52 -36.92
N GLN A 66 -68.58 -104.56 -36.82
CA GLN A 66 -67.20 -104.42 -36.35
C GLN A 66 -66.32 -103.56 -37.27
N ARG A 67 -66.56 -103.59 -38.59
CA ARG A 67 -65.75 -102.81 -39.53
C ARG A 67 -65.94 -101.30 -39.38
N GLU A 68 -67.05 -100.85 -38.81
CA GLU A 68 -67.38 -99.41 -38.78
C GLU A 68 -66.67 -98.62 -37.65
N GLN A 69 -65.85 -99.25 -36.79
CA GLN A 69 -64.93 -98.63 -35.79
C GLN A 69 -65.36 -97.28 -35.13
N ARG A 70 -66.63 -97.07 -34.80
CA ARG A 70 -67.19 -95.73 -34.55
C ARG A 70 -66.89 -95.02 -33.21
N TYR A 71 -66.08 -95.55 -32.26
CA TYR A 71 -65.98 -94.94 -30.91
C TYR A 71 -64.61 -95.00 -30.21
N LEU A 72 -63.61 -94.22 -30.64
CA LEU A 72 -62.38 -93.93 -29.87
C LEU A 72 -61.97 -92.46 -29.98
N TYR A 73 -61.77 -91.76 -28.85
CA TYR A 73 -61.32 -90.36 -28.77
C TYR A 73 -59.79 -90.27 -28.59
N THR A 74 -59.12 -89.34 -29.29
CA THR A 74 -57.68 -89.05 -29.16
C THR A 74 -57.42 -87.57 -28.81
N ALA A 75 -56.60 -87.32 -27.79
CA ALA A 75 -56.26 -85.95 -27.35
C ALA A 75 -55.18 -85.29 -28.25
N PRO A 76 -55.26 -83.98 -28.54
CA PRO A 76 -54.33 -83.30 -29.45
C PRO A 76 -52.96 -83.00 -28.82
N ARG A 77 -51.87 -83.41 -29.48
CA ARG A 77 -50.47 -83.08 -29.15
C ARG A 77 -49.86 -82.12 -30.20
N GLY A 78 -48.93 -81.26 -29.77
CA GLY A 78 -48.17 -80.35 -30.65
C GLY A 78 -48.39 -78.86 -30.37
N TRP A 79 -48.10 -78.01 -31.36
CA TRP A 79 -48.14 -76.53 -31.26
C TRP A 79 -49.51 -75.97 -30.86
N LYS A 80 -50.60 -76.68 -31.19
CA LYS A 80 -51.97 -76.35 -30.75
C LYS A 80 -52.12 -76.42 -29.22
N ALA A 81 -51.49 -77.42 -28.57
CA ALA A 81 -51.48 -77.53 -27.11
C ALA A 81 -50.56 -76.47 -26.46
N TRP A 82 -49.50 -76.05 -27.16
CA TRP A 82 -48.61 -74.97 -26.71
C TRP A 82 -49.32 -73.60 -26.75
N LEU A 83 -50.03 -73.29 -27.85
CA LEU A 83 -50.85 -72.09 -27.97
C LEU A 83 -51.98 -72.07 -26.93
N ALA A 84 -52.63 -73.21 -26.70
CA ALA A 84 -53.66 -73.32 -25.66
C ALA A 84 -53.11 -72.98 -24.27
N ARG A 85 -51.93 -73.49 -23.90
CA ARG A 85 -51.25 -73.12 -22.64
C ARG A 85 -50.90 -71.63 -22.59
N ARG A 86 -50.36 -71.06 -23.68
CA ARG A 86 -50.01 -69.62 -23.75
C ARG A 86 -51.23 -68.70 -23.67
N TRP A 87 -52.38 -69.13 -24.22
CA TRP A 87 -53.65 -68.41 -24.16
C TRP A 87 -54.31 -68.46 -22.78
N ILE A 88 -54.06 -69.52 -22.01
CA ILE A 88 -54.48 -69.63 -20.60
C ILE A 88 -53.68 -68.65 -19.73
N ASP A 89 -52.36 -68.53 -19.96
CA ASP A 89 -51.47 -67.60 -19.22
C ASP A 89 -51.49 -66.14 -19.75
N ARG A 90 -52.43 -65.79 -20.63
CA ARG A 90 -52.47 -64.49 -21.33
C ARG A 90 -52.43 -63.27 -20.40
N SER A 91 -53.04 -63.37 -19.22
CA SER A 91 -53.09 -62.28 -18.23
C SER A 91 -51.73 -62.02 -17.55
N ARG A 92 -50.89 -63.06 -17.36
CA ARG A 92 -49.54 -62.91 -16.80
C ARG A 92 -48.58 -62.37 -17.85
N LEU A 93 -48.67 -62.87 -19.09
CA LEU A 93 -47.83 -62.43 -20.20
C LEU A 93 -48.06 -60.96 -20.57
N LEU A 94 -49.32 -60.52 -20.58
CA LEU A 94 -49.65 -59.12 -20.87
C LEU A 94 -49.11 -58.17 -19.79
N LYS A 95 -49.14 -58.57 -18.51
CA LYS A 95 -48.54 -57.79 -17.40
C LYS A 95 -47.04 -57.61 -17.58
N TRP A 96 -46.31 -58.69 -17.88
CA TRP A 96 -44.86 -58.60 -18.11
C TRP A 96 -44.53 -57.81 -19.38
N ALA A 97 -45.29 -57.98 -20.46
CA ALA A 97 -45.12 -57.20 -21.69
C ALA A 97 -45.34 -55.70 -21.45
N LEU A 98 -46.34 -55.31 -20.65
CA LEU A 98 -46.59 -53.92 -20.26
C LEU A 98 -45.47 -53.35 -19.39
N ILE A 99 -44.95 -54.11 -18.43
CA ILE A 99 -43.80 -53.69 -17.59
C ILE A 99 -42.57 -53.47 -18.47
N VAL A 100 -42.26 -54.40 -19.37
CA VAL A 100 -41.12 -54.27 -20.29
C VAL A 100 -41.31 -53.07 -21.22
N ALA A 101 -42.51 -52.88 -21.77
CA ALA A 101 -42.81 -51.71 -22.60
C ALA A 101 -42.65 -50.40 -21.82
N LEU A 102 -43.13 -50.34 -20.57
CA LEU A 102 -43.00 -49.16 -19.72
C LEU A 102 -41.55 -48.87 -19.35
N VAL A 103 -40.75 -49.91 -19.06
CA VAL A 103 -39.31 -49.78 -18.80
C VAL A 103 -38.57 -49.28 -20.04
N LEU A 104 -38.89 -49.81 -21.23
CA LEU A 104 -38.29 -49.35 -22.48
C LEU A 104 -38.66 -47.91 -22.81
N VAL A 105 -39.90 -47.51 -22.57
CA VAL A 105 -40.35 -46.12 -22.71
C VAL A 105 -39.60 -45.22 -21.72
N MET A 106 -39.49 -45.64 -20.45
CA MET A 106 -38.81 -44.85 -19.42
C MET A 106 -37.30 -44.73 -19.71
N LEU A 107 -36.66 -45.79 -20.19
CA LEU A 107 -35.29 -45.78 -20.67
C LEU A 107 -35.12 -44.84 -21.87
N GLY A 108 -36.06 -44.87 -22.83
CA GLY A 108 -36.07 -43.96 -23.97
C GLY A 108 -36.19 -42.49 -23.54
N VAL A 109 -37.10 -42.19 -22.61
CA VAL A 109 -37.26 -40.84 -22.03
C VAL A 109 -35.98 -40.41 -21.32
N LEU A 110 -35.35 -41.30 -20.55
CA LEU A 110 -34.12 -41.02 -19.81
C LEU A 110 -32.94 -40.75 -20.75
N LEU A 111 -32.81 -41.49 -21.86
CA LEU A 111 -31.80 -41.23 -22.89
C LEU A 111 -32.03 -39.88 -23.59
N VAL A 112 -33.27 -39.53 -23.90
CA VAL A 112 -33.61 -38.23 -24.49
C VAL A 112 -33.29 -37.10 -23.50
N MET A 113 -33.63 -37.25 -22.22
CA MET A 113 -33.31 -36.30 -21.15
C MET A 113 -31.79 -36.15 -20.94
N ALA A 114 -31.03 -37.23 -20.92
CA ALA A 114 -29.58 -37.17 -20.78
C ALA A 114 -28.93 -36.44 -21.98
N ARG A 115 -29.41 -36.71 -23.20
CA ARG A 115 -28.93 -36.03 -24.41
C ARG A 115 -29.32 -34.54 -24.43
N SER A 116 -30.54 -34.19 -24.02
CA SER A 116 -31.00 -32.80 -23.97
C SER A 116 -30.27 -32.01 -22.88
N PHE A 117 -30.04 -32.61 -21.71
CA PHE A 117 -29.26 -32.01 -20.63
C PHE A 117 -27.79 -31.81 -21.02
N GLY A 118 -27.16 -32.79 -21.66
CA GLY A 118 -25.80 -32.66 -22.20
C GLY A 118 -25.69 -31.54 -23.25
N ALA A 119 -26.68 -31.43 -24.15
CA ALA A 119 -26.74 -30.35 -25.12
C ALA A 119 -26.93 -28.97 -24.45
N PHE A 120 -27.77 -28.87 -23.43
CA PHE A 120 -27.98 -27.64 -22.65
C PHE A 120 -26.71 -27.19 -21.91
N VAL A 121 -26.03 -28.11 -21.22
CA VAL A 121 -24.78 -27.81 -20.50
C VAL A 121 -23.68 -27.37 -21.48
N HIS A 122 -23.54 -28.05 -22.62
CA HIS A 122 -22.60 -27.67 -23.67
C HIS A 122 -22.93 -26.29 -24.25
N GLU A 123 -24.20 -26.00 -24.56
CA GLU A 123 -24.61 -24.70 -25.07
C GLU A 123 -24.36 -23.57 -24.06
N SER A 124 -24.62 -23.80 -22.77
CA SER A 124 -24.35 -22.85 -21.69
C SER A 124 -22.85 -22.58 -21.52
N ASN A 125 -22.02 -23.63 -21.54
CA ASN A 125 -20.57 -23.48 -21.42
C ASN A 125 -19.97 -22.73 -22.62
N VAL A 126 -20.43 -23.01 -23.84
CA VAL A 126 -19.98 -22.27 -25.04
C VAL A 126 -20.37 -20.80 -24.95
N GLN A 127 -21.58 -20.48 -24.47
CA GLN A 127 -22.02 -19.09 -24.31
C GLN A 127 -21.20 -18.35 -23.24
N LYS A 128 -20.91 -18.99 -22.10
CA LYS A 128 -20.03 -18.44 -21.07
C LYS A 128 -18.62 -18.21 -21.59
N ASN A 129 -18.05 -19.15 -22.35
CA ASN A 129 -16.71 -19.01 -22.92
C ASN A 129 -16.62 -17.85 -23.93
N VAL A 130 -17.66 -17.65 -24.74
CA VAL A 130 -17.78 -16.50 -25.65
C VAL A 130 -17.82 -15.19 -24.87
N GLN A 131 -18.64 -15.12 -23.81
CA GLN A 131 -18.73 -13.94 -22.95
C GLN A 131 -17.40 -13.63 -22.27
N VAL A 132 -16.78 -14.62 -21.61
CA VAL A 132 -15.49 -14.45 -20.93
C VAL A 132 -14.41 -13.94 -21.88
N LEU A 133 -14.35 -14.44 -23.12
CA LEU A 133 -13.34 -13.99 -24.07
C LEU A 133 -13.62 -12.56 -24.56
N ASN A 134 -14.88 -12.21 -24.80
CA ASN A 134 -15.26 -10.83 -25.13
C ASN A 134 -15.00 -9.87 -23.97
N ASP A 135 -15.26 -10.29 -22.72
CA ASP A 135 -14.98 -9.52 -21.51
C ASP A 135 -13.48 -9.29 -21.34
N LYS A 136 -12.63 -10.30 -21.63
CA LYS A 136 -11.17 -10.14 -21.67
C LYS A 136 -10.72 -9.12 -22.71
N VAL A 137 -11.31 -9.14 -23.91
CA VAL A 137 -11.02 -8.15 -24.96
C VAL A 137 -11.42 -6.74 -24.49
N ALA A 138 -12.60 -6.60 -23.90
CA ALA A 138 -13.09 -5.32 -23.37
C ALA A 138 -12.19 -4.80 -22.21
N ALA A 139 -11.81 -5.67 -21.28
CA ALA A 139 -10.89 -5.34 -20.19
C ALA A 139 -9.53 -4.85 -20.73
N GLN A 140 -8.99 -5.54 -21.73
CA GLN A 140 -7.73 -5.14 -22.37
C GLN A 140 -7.84 -3.80 -23.10
N GLN A 141 -8.97 -3.50 -23.74
CA GLN A 141 -9.23 -2.18 -24.32
C GLN A 141 -9.31 -1.08 -23.24
N GLN A 142 -9.92 -1.37 -22.09
CA GLN A 142 -9.97 -0.44 -20.95
C GLN A 142 -8.57 -0.19 -20.36
N GLU A 143 -7.76 -1.24 -20.20
CA GLU A 143 -6.36 -1.11 -19.74
C GLU A 143 -5.53 -0.25 -20.70
N ALA A 144 -5.69 -0.45 -22.01
CA ALA A 144 -5.02 0.37 -23.02
C ALA A 144 -5.47 1.83 -22.96
N ALA A 145 -6.77 2.09 -22.76
CA ALA A 145 -7.29 3.45 -22.58
C ALA A 145 -6.70 4.12 -21.32
N ALA A 146 -6.65 3.40 -20.20
CA ALA A 146 -6.06 3.91 -18.96
C ALA A 146 -4.55 4.19 -19.09
N ALA A 147 -3.80 3.33 -19.80
CA ALA A 147 -2.38 3.57 -20.04
C ALA A 147 -2.16 4.83 -20.91
N ARG A 148 -3.05 5.11 -21.87
CA ARG A 148 -2.99 6.31 -22.70
C ARG A 148 -3.36 7.58 -21.93
N THR A 149 -4.32 7.52 -21.01
CA THR A 149 -4.63 8.69 -20.15
C THR A 149 -3.46 9.01 -19.23
N LEU A 150 -2.74 8.00 -18.73
CA LEU A 150 -1.49 8.21 -17.99
C LEU A 150 -0.42 8.89 -18.85
N LEU A 151 -0.21 8.44 -20.10
CA LEU A 151 0.71 9.10 -21.03
C LEU A 151 0.34 10.56 -21.27
N ALA A 152 -0.94 10.84 -21.57
CA ALA A 152 -1.44 12.19 -21.80
C ALA A 152 -1.24 13.10 -20.57
N GLY A 153 -1.47 12.56 -19.37
CA GLY A 153 -1.19 13.28 -18.12
C GLY A 153 0.29 13.62 -17.95
N ARG A 154 1.20 12.73 -18.34
CA ARG A 154 2.65 13.00 -18.31
C ARG A 154 3.10 13.98 -19.37
N GLU A 155 2.51 13.93 -20.55
CA GLU A 155 2.72 14.92 -21.61
C GLU A 155 2.31 16.32 -21.13
N GLN A 156 1.11 16.46 -20.56
CA GLN A 156 0.63 17.73 -20.03
C GLN A 156 1.51 18.23 -18.87
N ALA A 157 1.94 17.34 -17.98
CA ALA A 157 2.87 17.70 -16.90
C ALA A 157 4.20 18.22 -17.47
N LEU A 158 4.80 17.52 -18.44
CA LEU A 158 6.04 17.98 -19.06
C LEU A 158 5.85 19.33 -19.77
N GLN A 159 4.76 19.51 -20.53
CA GLN A 159 4.44 20.78 -21.19
C GLN A 159 4.33 21.95 -20.19
N GLY A 160 3.76 21.72 -19.00
CA GLY A 160 3.71 22.72 -17.94
C GLY A 160 5.07 23.06 -17.33
N LEU A 161 6.03 22.12 -17.36
CA LEU A 161 7.39 22.32 -16.85
C LEU A 161 8.31 23.01 -17.85
N LEU A 162 8.12 22.82 -19.15
CA LEU A 162 9.02 23.33 -20.20
C LEU A 162 9.31 24.85 -20.07
N PRO A 163 8.32 25.75 -19.87
CA PRO A 163 8.60 27.18 -19.75
C PRO A 163 9.51 27.50 -18.56
N ARG A 164 9.33 26.81 -17.43
CA ARG A 164 10.15 27.00 -16.21
C ARG A 164 11.55 26.39 -16.38
N ALA A 165 11.64 25.26 -17.06
CA ALA A 165 12.92 24.65 -17.43
C ALA A 165 13.72 25.60 -18.35
N THR A 166 13.08 26.20 -19.35
CA THR A 166 13.71 27.18 -20.24
C THR A 166 14.13 28.44 -19.48
N ALA A 167 13.35 28.91 -18.51
CA ALA A 167 13.72 30.04 -17.66
C ALA A 167 14.98 29.78 -16.82
N SER A 168 15.27 28.51 -16.48
CA SER A 168 16.49 28.10 -15.79
C SER A 168 17.74 28.08 -16.71
N GLY A 169 17.58 28.34 -18.01
CA GLY A 169 18.65 28.40 -19.00
C GLY A 169 19.25 27.03 -19.33
N GLU A 170 20.52 27.02 -19.74
CA GLU A 170 21.24 25.80 -20.17
C GLU A 170 21.46 24.78 -19.04
N ARG A 171 21.26 25.16 -17.76
CA ARG A 171 21.60 24.28 -16.64
C ARG A 171 20.66 23.06 -16.51
N LEU A 172 19.42 23.17 -16.96
CA LEU A 172 18.44 22.08 -16.95
C LEU A 172 18.22 21.45 -18.33
N GLN A 173 18.96 21.90 -19.35
CA GLN A 173 18.85 21.37 -20.70
C GLN A 173 19.02 19.84 -20.79
N PRO A 174 20.03 19.18 -20.17
CA PRO A 174 20.17 17.72 -20.29
C PRO A 174 19.00 16.94 -19.68
N LEU A 175 18.43 17.45 -18.58
CA LEU A 175 17.25 16.85 -17.94
C LEU A 175 16.00 17.05 -18.80
N THR A 176 15.87 18.24 -19.42
CA THR A 176 14.76 18.59 -20.31
C THR A 176 14.76 17.73 -21.56
N GLU A 177 15.90 17.63 -22.24
CA GLU A 177 16.10 16.78 -23.41
C GLU A 177 15.86 15.30 -23.07
N GLY A 178 16.35 14.85 -21.91
CA GLY A 178 16.12 13.50 -21.43
C GLY A 178 14.64 13.18 -21.22
N ALA A 179 13.87 14.10 -20.63
CA ALA A 179 12.43 13.94 -20.43
C ALA A 179 11.65 13.98 -21.76
N GLN A 180 12.02 14.89 -22.68
CA GLN A 180 11.43 14.96 -24.02
C GLN A 180 11.72 13.70 -24.85
N ALA A 181 12.94 13.17 -24.80
CA ALA A 181 13.30 11.93 -25.49
C ALA A 181 12.52 10.73 -24.95
N ALA A 182 12.35 10.63 -23.62
CA ALA A 182 11.53 9.59 -23.02
C ALA A 182 10.05 9.71 -23.39
N LEU A 183 9.52 10.93 -23.50
CA LEU A 183 8.16 11.16 -23.96
C LEU A 183 7.99 10.75 -25.42
N ALA A 184 8.95 11.11 -26.29
CA ALA A 184 8.92 10.75 -27.71
C ALA A 184 8.97 9.23 -27.91
N GLU A 185 9.80 8.50 -27.15
CA GLU A 185 9.83 7.03 -27.19
C GLU A 185 8.50 6.43 -26.70
N ALA A 186 7.93 6.96 -25.61
CA ALA A 186 6.62 6.51 -25.14
C ALA A 186 5.53 6.76 -26.19
N GLN A 187 5.45 7.96 -26.76
CA GLN A 187 4.49 8.30 -27.82
C GLN A 187 4.65 7.37 -29.03
N ARG A 188 5.88 7.04 -29.42
CA ARG A 188 6.18 6.09 -30.50
C ARG A 188 5.65 4.68 -30.18
N ARG A 189 5.89 4.15 -28.98
CA ARG A 189 5.39 2.83 -28.56
C ARG A 189 3.87 2.80 -28.45
N PHE A 190 3.25 3.89 -28.02
CA PHE A 190 1.80 4.02 -27.91
C PHE A 190 1.11 4.32 -29.25
N ALA A 191 1.83 4.61 -30.33
CA ALA A 191 1.23 4.95 -31.63
C ALA A 191 0.46 3.78 -32.26
N GLU A 192 0.96 2.55 -32.09
CA GLU A 192 0.38 1.34 -32.70
C GLU A 192 -0.72 0.69 -31.84
N VAL A 193 -0.72 0.97 -30.53
CA VAL A 193 -1.68 0.39 -29.56
C VAL A 193 -3.14 0.63 -29.95
N PRO A 194 -3.60 1.83 -30.37
CA PRO A 194 -5.00 2.08 -30.66
C PRO A 194 -5.52 1.26 -31.84
N ALA A 195 -4.71 1.15 -32.90
CA ALA A 195 -5.03 0.34 -34.07
C ALA A 195 -5.08 -1.15 -33.69
N ALA A 196 -4.12 -1.63 -32.90
CA ALA A 196 -4.09 -3.01 -32.41
C ALA A 196 -5.32 -3.35 -31.55
N MET A 197 -5.75 -2.44 -30.66
CA MET A 197 -6.91 -2.65 -29.79
C MET A 197 -8.25 -2.58 -30.54
N ALA A 198 -8.36 -1.71 -31.54
CA ALA A 198 -9.55 -1.61 -32.39
C ALA A 198 -9.70 -2.80 -33.34
N ALA A 199 -8.58 -3.41 -33.75
CA ALA A 199 -8.56 -4.59 -34.62
C ALA A 199 -8.81 -5.91 -33.88
N LEU A 200 -8.98 -5.90 -32.55
CA LEU A 200 -9.22 -7.11 -31.77
C LEU A 200 -10.56 -7.75 -32.16
N PRO A 201 -10.56 -8.99 -32.68
CA PRO A 201 -11.80 -9.67 -33.01
C PRO A 201 -12.54 -10.08 -31.73
N THR A 202 -13.86 -10.08 -31.81
CA THR A 202 -14.75 -10.60 -30.77
C THR A 202 -15.51 -11.81 -31.28
N LEU A 203 -16.04 -12.64 -30.39
CA LEU A 203 -16.85 -13.79 -30.75
C LEU A 203 -18.33 -13.42 -30.80
N VAL A 204 -19.00 -13.77 -31.90
CA VAL A 204 -20.45 -13.67 -32.05
C VAL A 204 -21.02 -15.06 -32.26
N ARG A 205 -22.08 -15.38 -31.51
CA ARG A 205 -22.81 -16.63 -31.68
C ARG A 205 -24.12 -16.35 -32.41
N LYS A 206 -24.26 -16.89 -33.62
CA LYS A 206 -25.48 -16.81 -34.44
C LYS A 206 -25.81 -18.20 -34.98
N ASP A 207 -27.08 -18.58 -34.96
CA ASP A 207 -27.56 -19.88 -35.46
C ASP A 207 -26.81 -21.08 -34.87
N LYS A 208 -26.53 -21.03 -33.56
CA LYS A 208 -25.73 -22.01 -32.78
C LYS A 208 -24.26 -22.14 -33.18
N LEU A 209 -23.78 -21.36 -34.15
CA LEU A 209 -22.37 -21.33 -34.57
C LEU A 209 -21.65 -20.14 -33.94
N THR A 210 -20.49 -20.41 -33.32
CA THR A 210 -19.58 -19.37 -32.83
C THR A 210 -18.63 -18.98 -33.94
N ARG A 211 -18.62 -17.70 -34.32
CA ARG A 211 -17.79 -17.12 -35.38
C ARG A 211 -17.13 -15.83 -34.90
N LEU A 212 -16.14 -15.36 -35.65
CA LEU A 212 -15.55 -14.04 -35.45
C LEU A 212 -16.53 -12.94 -35.88
N SER A 213 -16.55 -11.83 -35.13
CA SER A 213 -17.32 -10.63 -35.47
C SER A 213 -16.89 -9.96 -36.78
N SER A 214 -15.61 -10.12 -37.15
CA SER A 214 -15.01 -9.56 -38.36
C SER A 214 -15.34 -10.33 -39.66
N GLY A 215 -16.08 -11.45 -39.58
CA GLY A 215 -16.48 -12.23 -40.76
C GLY A 215 -15.36 -13.11 -41.31
N GLY A 216 -15.17 -14.29 -40.72
CA GLY A 216 -14.19 -15.30 -41.15
C GLY A 216 -14.77 -16.72 -41.23
N SER A 217 -13.99 -17.65 -41.79
CA SER A 217 -14.36 -19.06 -41.94
C SER A 217 -14.10 -19.91 -40.69
N ALA A 218 -13.32 -19.40 -39.72
CA ALA A 218 -13.05 -20.08 -38.46
C ALA A 218 -14.32 -20.20 -37.61
N THR A 219 -14.55 -21.38 -37.04
CA THR A 219 -15.74 -21.66 -36.21
C THR A 219 -15.35 -22.32 -34.89
N GLY A 220 -16.21 -22.16 -33.87
CA GLY A 220 -16.05 -22.85 -32.58
C GLY A 220 -14.71 -22.54 -31.92
N GLU A 221 -13.93 -23.58 -31.62
CA GLU A 221 -12.63 -23.48 -30.95
C GLU A 221 -11.58 -22.76 -31.80
N GLN A 222 -11.60 -22.89 -33.13
CA GLN A 222 -10.65 -22.21 -34.01
C GLN A 222 -10.83 -20.69 -33.99
N ALA A 223 -12.08 -20.22 -33.95
CA ALA A 223 -12.39 -18.80 -33.79
C ALA A 223 -11.92 -18.28 -32.43
N ALA A 224 -12.14 -19.05 -31.35
CA ALA A 224 -11.69 -18.68 -30.01
C ALA A 224 -10.15 -18.62 -29.90
N ALA A 225 -9.44 -19.58 -30.52
CA ALA A 225 -7.98 -19.61 -30.55
C ALA A 225 -7.40 -18.41 -31.32
N GLN A 226 -8.01 -18.02 -32.44
CA GLN A 226 -7.60 -16.82 -33.18
C GLN A 226 -7.80 -15.54 -32.37
N VAL A 227 -8.94 -15.38 -31.70
CA VAL A 227 -9.16 -14.22 -30.80
C VAL A 227 -8.11 -14.16 -29.72
N GLU A 228 -7.82 -15.28 -29.05
CA GLU A 228 -6.81 -15.33 -28.00
C GLU A 228 -5.40 -15.01 -28.53
N GLN A 229 -5.03 -15.50 -29.72
CA GLN A 229 -3.76 -15.18 -30.36
C GLN A 229 -3.61 -13.67 -30.65
N HIS A 230 -4.64 -13.05 -31.26
CA HIS A 230 -4.65 -11.61 -31.51
C HIS A 230 -4.59 -10.81 -30.21
N ARG A 231 -5.32 -11.27 -29.18
CA ARG A 231 -5.34 -10.67 -27.85
C ARG A 231 -3.95 -10.70 -27.20
N LEU A 232 -3.26 -11.85 -27.25
CA LEU A 232 -1.90 -12.00 -26.70
C LEU A 232 -0.88 -11.11 -27.43
N ALA A 233 -0.95 -11.02 -28.76
CA ALA A 233 -0.10 -10.11 -29.54
C ALA A 233 -0.34 -8.64 -29.16
N ALA A 234 -1.60 -8.22 -29.06
CA ALA A 234 -1.96 -6.88 -28.61
C ALA A 234 -1.56 -6.61 -27.15
N ALA A 235 -1.62 -7.62 -26.28
CA ALA A 235 -1.21 -7.52 -24.88
C ALA A 235 0.30 -7.33 -24.76
N GLN A 236 1.10 -8.01 -25.60
CA GLN A 236 2.55 -7.81 -25.66
C GLN A 236 2.92 -6.40 -26.12
N LEU A 237 2.24 -5.88 -27.16
CA LEU A 237 2.42 -4.50 -27.61
C LEU A 237 2.08 -3.49 -26.51
N LEU A 238 0.94 -3.68 -25.82
CA LEU A 238 0.55 -2.83 -24.70
C LEU A 238 1.55 -2.89 -23.54
N ALA A 239 2.08 -4.07 -23.22
CA ALA A 239 3.09 -4.25 -22.19
C ALA A 239 4.36 -3.46 -22.52
N GLN A 240 4.89 -3.62 -23.74
CA GLN A 240 6.07 -2.87 -24.20
C GLN A 240 5.86 -1.35 -24.16
N ALA A 241 4.67 -0.87 -24.51
CA ALA A 241 4.33 0.55 -24.40
C ALA A 241 4.23 0.99 -22.93
N ARG A 242 3.61 0.18 -22.07
CA ARG A 242 3.49 0.48 -20.64
C ARG A 242 4.85 0.53 -19.94
N ASP A 243 5.81 -0.27 -20.36
CA ASP A 243 7.16 -0.31 -19.80
C ASP A 243 7.94 1.02 -20.00
N THR A 244 7.52 1.88 -20.94
CA THR A 244 8.10 3.22 -21.11
C THR A 244 7.52 4.26 -20.14
N LEU A 245 6.40 3.99 -19.48
CA LEU A 245 5.74 4.95 -18.58
C LEU A 245 6.53 5.21 -17.27
N PRO A 246 7.10 4.19 -16.58
CA PRO A 246 7.92 4.43 -15.39
C PRO A 246 9.15 5.32 -15.63
N PRO A 247 10.03 5.08 -16.63
CA PRO A 247 11.19 5.94 -16.86
C PRO A 247 10.79 7.35 -17.33
N LEU A 248 9.69 7.49 -18.08
CA LEU A 248 9.13 8.80 -18.39
C LEU A 248 8.68 9.54 -17.11
N THR A 249 7.97 8.83 -16.24
CA THR A 249 7.48 9.40 -14.97
C THR A 249 8.65 9.85 -14.09
N GLU A 250 9.68 9.03 -13.96
CA GLU A 250 10.89 9.37 -13.22
C GLU A 250 11.54 10.64 -13.77
N ARG A 251 11.78 10.71 -15.08
CA ARG A 251 12.42 11.88 -15.72
C ARG A 251 11.62 13.16 -15.59
N VAL A 252 10.30 13.09 -15.73
CA VAL A 252 9.41 14.24 -15.53
C VAL A 252 9.44 14.72 -14.08
N ASN A 253 9.43 13.80 -13.12
CA ASN A 253 9.51 14.14 -11.70
C ASN A 253 10.88 14.76 -11.34
N THR A 254 11.97 14.16 -11.81
CA THR A 254 13.33 14.68 -11.59
C THR A 254 13.50 16.07 -12.21
N LEU A 255 12.96 16.31 -13.40
CA LEU A 255 12.96 17.64 -14.02
C LEU A 255 12.17 18.65 -13.16
N GLY A 256 11.00 18.26 -12.64
CA GLY A 256 10.22 19.10 -11.73
C GLY A 256 11.00 19.49 -10.47
N GLN A 257 11.65 18.51 -9.82
CA GLN A 257 12.50 18.75 -8.65
C GLN A 257 13.70 19.65 -8.97
N ALA A 258 14.33 19.44 -10.13
CA ALA A 258 15.47 20.25 -10.57
C ALA A 258 15.07 21.70 -10.87
N ILE A 259 13.86 21.95 -11.38
CA ILE A 259 13.31 23.30 -11.55
C ILE A 259 13.15 23.99 -10.19
N GLU A 260 12.54 23.32 -9.21
CA GLU A 260 12.37 23.89 -7.87
C GLU A 260 13.72 24.18 -7.20
N ALA A 261 14.68 23.27 -7.34
CA ALA A 261 16.03 23.45 -6.82
C ALA A 261 16.78 24.61 -7.53
N SER A 262 16.61 24.76 -8.84
CA SER A 262 17.17 25.86 -9.64
C SER A 262 16.61 27.22 -9.20
N GLU A 263 15.29 27.34 -9.06
CA GLU A 263 14.64 28.56 -8.59
C GLU A 263 15.08 28.93 -7.16
N LEU A 264 15.18 27.93 -6.27
CA LEU A 264 15.65 28.14 -4.91
C LEU A 264 17.13 28.58 -4.88
N LEU A 265 17.97 27.99 -5.73
CA LEU A 265 19.38 28.37 -5.86
C LEU A 265 19.52 29.82 -6.34
N ASP A 266 18.76 30.23 -7.36
CA ASP A 266 18.79 31.58 -7.91
C ASP A 266 18.30 32.63 -6.90
N THR A 267 17.17 32.36 -6.24
CA THR A 267 16.61 33.26 -5.23
C THR A 267 17.52 33.39 -4.01
N THR A 268 18.08 32.29 -3.51
CA THR A 268 19.01 32.31 -2.37
C THR A 268 20.32 33.02 -2.75
N ASN A 269 20.82 32.83 -3.96
CA ASN A 269 22.01 33.53 -4.45
C ASN A 269 21.77 35.04 -4.60
N ALA A 270 20.59 35.45 -5.07
CA ALA A 270 20.21 36.85 -5.13
C ALA A 270 20.14 37.49 -3.73
N ALA A 271 19.57 36.78 -2.75
CA ALA A 271 19.57 37.20 -1.36
C ALA A 271 20.99 37.32 -0.78
N ALA A 272 21.87 36.34 -1.07
CA ALA A 272 23.27 36.37 -0.64
C ALA A 272 24.03 37.57 -1.24
N LYS A 273 23.79 37.92 -2.52
CA LYS A 273 24.35 39.14 -3.12
C LYS A 273 23.82 40.41 -2.45
N ALA A 274 22.54 40.45 -2.09
CA ALA A 274 21.94 41.59 -1.40
C ALA A 274 22.48 41.78 0.02
N ALA A 275 22.94 40.71 0.67
CA ALA A 275 23.53 40.73 2.01
C ALA A 275 24.91 41.41 2.10
N ARG A 276 25.50 41.85 0.97
CA ARG A 276 26.79 42.58 0.91
C ARG A 276 27.91 41.85 1.68
N LEU A 277 28.08 40.58 1.36
CA LEU A 277 29.08 39.70 1.97
C LEU A 277 30.50 40.28 1.90
N ALA A 278 31.33 39.92 2.87
CA ALA A 278 32.76 40.20 2.82
C ALA A 278 33.42 39.48 1.61
N PRO A 279 34.57 39.97 1.10
CA PRO A 279 35.16 39.45 -0.15
C PRO A 279 35.45 37.94 -0.15
N ASP A 280 35.83 37.38 0.99
CA ASP A 280 36.04 35.95 1.23
C ASP A 280 34.73 35.15 1.19
N ALA A 281 33.70 35.62 1.90
CA ALA A 281 32.36 35.03 1.88
C ALA A 281 31.73 35.10 0.47
N GLU A 282 32.03 36.16 -0.28
CA GLU A 282 31.59 36.32 -1.67
C GLU A 282 32.25 35.30 -2.61
N GLN A 283 33.50 34.91 -2.37
CA GLN A 283 34.15 33.81 -3.09
C GLN A 283 33.49 32.47 -2.77
N VAL A 284 33.14 32.21 -1.51
CA VAL A 284 32.41 31.00 -1.10
C VAL A 284 31.03 30.96 -1.74
N ARG A 285 30.30 32.09 -1.74
CA ARG A 285 29.01 32.24 -2.44
C ARG A 285 29.13 31.90 -3.92
N ALA A 286 30.11 32.48 -4.61
CA ALA A 286 30.33 32.24 -6.03
C ALA A 286 30.60 30.75 -6.33
N ARG A 287 31.47 30.11 -5.53
CA ARG A 287 31.76 28.67 -5.66
C ARG A 287 30.54 27.80 -5.37
N ALA A 288 29.77 28.11 -4.32
CA ALA A 288 28.55 27.38 -3.97
C ALA A 288 27.53 27.47 -5.10
N TYR A 289 27.29 28.67 -5.64
CA TYR A 289 26.36 28.86 -6.75
C TYR A 289 26.80 28.10 -8.02
N THR A 290 28.07 28.23 -8.44
CA THR A 290 28.59 27.48 -9.59
C THR A 290 28.56 25.97 -9.35
N GLY A 291 28.86 25.51 -8.13
CA GLY A 291 28.75 24.10 -7.76
C GLY A 291 27.31 23.58 -7.86
N GLY A 292 26.34 24.38 -7.40
CA GLY A 292 24.91 24.09 -7.56
C GLY A 292 24.49 24.00 -9.03
N ASP A 293 24.99 24.90 -9.88
CA ASP A 293 24.73 24.86 -11.33
C ASP A 293 25.27 23.58 -11.99
N VAL A 294 26.48 23.14 -11.61
CA VAL A 294 27.06 21.89 -12.11
C VAL A 294 26.27 20.68 -11.60
N ALA A 295 25.86 20.68 -10.33
CA ALA A 295 25.06 19.63 -9.74
C ALA A 295 23.70 19.47 -10.44
N LEU A 296 23.01 20.59 -10.72
CA LEU A 296 21.74 20.59 -11.45
C LEU A 296 21.89 20.03 -12.86
N ARG A 297 22.96 20.39 -13.59
CA ARG A 297 23.27 19.81 -14.91
C ARG A 297 23.50 18.30 -14.86
N ALA A 298 24.13 17.82 -13.78
CA ALA A 298 24.37 16.40 -13.56
C ALA A 298 23.14 15.63 -13.03
N GLY A 299 22.06 16.31 -12.66
CA GLY A 299 20.91 15.70 -12.00
C GLY A 299 21.15 15.36 -10.52
N ASP A 300 22.20 15.89 -9.89
CA ASP A 300 22.52 15.67 -8.48
C ASP A 300 21.77 16.68 -7.59
N MET A 301 20.56 16.31 -7.19
CA MET A 301 19.71 17.15 -6.35
C MET A 301 20.27 17.33 -4.92
N ALA A 302 21.07 16.38 -4.44
CA ALA A 302 21.65 16.45 -3.10
C ALA A 302 22.76 17.51 -3.05
N ALA A 303 23.66 17.50 -4.04
CA ALA A 303 24.70 18.53 -4.16
C ALA A 303 24.11 19.92 -4.45
N ALA A 304 23.06 20.01 -5.28
CA ALA A 304 22.34 21.27 -5.51
C ALA A 304 21.71 21.82 -4.21
N SER A 305 21.08 20.96 -3.41
CA SER A 305 20.51 21.33 -2.11
C SER A 305 21.57 21.78 -1.12
N GLN A 306 22.74 21.12 -1.11
CA GLN A 306 23.87 21.52 -0.27
C GLN A 306 24.40 22.91 -0.62
N ALA A 307 24.44 23.28 -1.91
CA ALA A 307 24.81 24.62 -2.34
C ALA A 307 23.84 25.68 -1.76
N VAL A 308 22.54 25.41 -1.76
CA VAL A 308 21.53 26.30 -1.15
C VAL A 308 21.76 26.46 0.36
N VAL A 309 22.07 25.37 1.08
CA VAL A 309 22.37 25.43 2.52
C VAL A 309 23.56 26.34 2.79
N ILE A 310 24.66 26.18 2.03
CA ILE A 310 25.85 27.02 2.16
C ILE A 310 25.49 28.50 1.95
N LEU A 311 24.68 28.82 0.94
CA LEU A 311 24.25 30.20 0.68
C LEU A 311 23.40 30.76 1.85
N LYS A 312 22.52 29.96 2.43
CA LYS A 312 21.71 30.36 3.60
C LYS A 312 22.58 30.63 4.83
N ASP A 313 23.59 29.80 5.07
CA ASP A 313 24.52 29.98 6.20
C ASP A 313 25.33 31.28 6.06
N LEU A 314 25.74 31.62 4.83
CA LEU A 314 26.41 32.89 4.54
C LEU A 314 25.49 34.10 4.81
N ILE A 315 24.22 34.03 4.40
CA ILE A 315 23.22 35.08 4.68
C ILE A 315 23.06 35.25 6.19
N GLY A 316 22.83 34.15 6.93
CA GLY A 316 22.63 34.21 8.37
C GLY A 316 23.87 34.72 9.13
N SER A 317 25.07 34.44 8.62
CA SER A 317 26.31 34.99 9.18
C SER A 317 26.44 36.49 8.92
N ALA A 318 26.08 36.96 7.72
CA ALA A 318 26.10 38.38 7.37
C ALA A 318 25.11 39.20 8.20
N ASP A 319 23.89 38.70 8.41
CA ASP A 319 22.88 39.36 9.24
C ASP A 319 23.35 39.53 10.69
N LYS A 320 23.99 38.50 11.25
CA LYS A 320 24.59 38.57 12.59
C LYS A 320 25.69 39.62 12.65
N LEU A 321 26.59 39.67 11.66
CA LEU A 321 27.64 40.68 11.62
C LEU A 321 27.07 42.09 11.49
N ALA A 322 26.03 42.29 10.69
CA ALA A 322 25.36 43.58 10.56
C ALA A 322 24.76 44.04 11.90
N ALA A 323 24.05 43.16 12.59
CA ALA A 323 23.47 43.46 13.91
C ALA A 323 24.54 43.77 14.97
N LEU A 324 25.65 43.04 14.98
CA LEU A 324 26.77 43.32 15.89
C LEU A 324 27.45 44.66 15.60
N ASN A 325 27.63 45.00 14.31
CA ASN A 325 28.18 46.30 13.92
C ASN A 325 27.25 47.45 14.30
N GLU A 326 25.93 47.28 14.14
CA GLU A 326 24.95 48.27 14.59
C GLU A 326 25.01 48.46 16.10
N ARG A 327 25.03 47.37 16.88
CA ARG A 327 25.17 47.41 18.34
C ARG A 327 26.47 48.10 18.76
N LEU A 328 27.60 47.82 18.09
CA LEU A 328 28.87 48.49 18.36
C LEU A 328 28.77 50.01 18.10
N ALA A 329 28.13 50.41 17.00
CA ALA A 329 27.94 51.82 16.65
C ALA A 329 27.05 52.55 17.67
N GLN A 330 25.98 51.90 18.14
CA GLN A 330 25.11 52.41 19.21
C GLN A 330 25.90 52.59 20.51
N LEU A 331 26.61 51.55 20.97
CA LEU A 331 27.43 51.62 22.18
C LEU A 331 28.50 52.72 22.10
N LYS A 332 29.13 52.90 20.94
CA LYS A 332 30.07 53.99 20.69
C LYS A 332 29.39 55.36 20.84
N ALA A 333 28.21 55.54 20.24
CA ALA A 333 27.46 56.79 20.32
C ALA A 333 27.05 57.09 21.77
N ASP A 334 26.50 56.09 22.47
CA ASP A 334 26.06 56.22 23.86
C ASP A 334 27.22 56.55 24.80
N GLY A 335 28.34 55.83 24.66
CA GLY A 335 29.54 56.10 25.46
C GLY A 335 30.12 57.50 25.23
N LEU A 336 30.17 57.99 23.99
CA LEU A 336 30.60 59.36 23.69
C LEU A 336 29.63 60.42 24.21
N ALA A 337 28.32 60.14 24.19
CA ALA A 337 27.28 61.02 24.74
C ALA A 337 27.33 61.15 26.27
N THR A 338 28.11 60.33 26.97
CA THR A 338 28.39 60.52 28.40
C THR A 338 29.35 61.68 28.68
N GLY A 339 30.06 62.18 27.66
CA GLY A 339 31.11 63.20 27.81
C GLY A 339 32.45 62.63 28.29
N VAL A 340 32.72 61.35 28.05
CA VAL A 340 33.96 60.68 28.44
C VAL A 340 35.21 61.35 27.83
N THR A 341 36.23 61.60 28.66
CA THR A 341 37.48 62.27 28.26
C THR A 341 38.72 61.64 28.88
N GLY A 342 39.91 62.10 28.48
CA GLY A 342 41.18 61.71 29.10
C GLY A 342 41.49 60.21 28.98
N GLU A 343 41.94 59.62 30.08
CA GLU A 343 42.33 58.19 30.12
C GLU A 343 41.12 57.25 30.05
N ASP A 344 39.98 57.63 30.63
CA ASP A 344 38.74 56.86 30.56
C ASP A 344 38.26 56.72 29.10
N ARG A 345 38.43 57.79 28.30
CA ARG A 345 38.12 57.75 26.86
C ARG A 345 39.03 56.77 26.12
N LYS A 346 40.33 56.77 26.39
CA LYS A 346 41.26 55.82 25.77
C LYS A 346 40.95 54.37 26.17
N ARG A 347 40.53 54.13 27.41
CA ARG A 347 40.09 52.80 27.87
C ARG A 347 38.84 52.35 27.11
N PHE A 348 37.85 53.24 26.98
CA PHE A 348 36.63 52.96 26.22
C PHE A 348 36.91 52.71 24.73
N GLU A 349 37.73 53.55 24.08
CA GLU A 349 38.13 53.38 22.68
C GLU A 349 38.89 52.06 22.45
N ARG A 350 39.77 51.64 23.37
CA ARG A 350 40.44 50.34 23.31
C ARG A 350 39.46 49.16 23.35
N ALA A 351 38.44 49.23 24.19
CA ALA A 351 37.40 48.19 24.28
C ALA A 351 36.56 48.13 22.99
N LEU A 352 36.18 49.30 22.45
CA LEU A 352 35.51 49.38 21.14
C LEU A 352 36.35 48.78 20.02
N ASP A 353 37.64 49.11 19.96
CA ASP A 353 38.55 48.59 18.94
C ASP A 353 38.76 47.07 19.07
N GLN A 354 38.78 46.55 20.30
CA GLN A 354 38.84 45.11 20.54
C GLN A 354 37.57 44.41 20.06
N ALA A 355 36.39 44.92 20.43
CA ALA A 355 35.12 44.38 19.95
C ALA A 355 35.04 44.44 18.41
N ALA A 356 35.42 45.56 17.79
CA ALA A 356 35.43 45.73 16.34
C ALA A 356 36.31 44.69 15.61
N ARG A 357 37.46 44.33 16.18
CA ARG A 357 38.35 43.29 15.61
C ARG A 357 37.72 41.89 15.63
N LEU A 358 36.80 41.64 16.57
CA LEU A 358 36.12 40.36 16.77
C LEU A 358 34.84 40.21 15.94
N ILE A 359 34.29 41.29 15.38
CA ILE A 359 33.10 41.23 14.50
C ILE A 359 33.53 40.75 13.11
N ARG A 360 33.86 39.46 13.02
CA ARG A 360 34.22 38.72 11.80
C ARG A 360 33.62 37.32 11.87
N VAL A 361 33.55 36.62 10.74
CA VAL A 361 32.93 35.29 10.67
C VAL A 361 33.67 34.30 11.59
N GLU A 362 35.00 34.36 11.64
CA GLU A 362 35.85 33.42 12.37
C GLU A 362 35.79 33.59 13.89
N THR A 363 35.55 34.81 14.36
CA THR A 363 35.59 35.20 15.77
C THR A 363 34.23 35.62 16.33
N LEU A 364 33.15 35.29 15.59
CA LEU A 364 31.78 35.70 15.91
C LEU A 364 31.35 35.30 17.34
N ALA A 365 31.81 34.16 17.83
CA ALA A 365 31.52 33.67 19.19
C ALA A 365 32.07 34.58 20.30
N GLU A 366 33.19 35.28 20.03
CA GLU A 366 33.86 36.17 20.97
C GLU A 366 33.37 37.63 20.88
N ALA A 367 32.73 38.00 19.76
CA ALA A 367 32.23 39.35 19.53
C ALA A 367 31.14 39.75 20.54
N GLY A 368 30.24 38.82 20.90
CA GLY A 368 29.17 39.05 21.87
C GLY A 368 29.70 39.46 23.25
N PRO A 369 30.55 38.63 23.90
CA PRO A 369 31.18 38.97 25.17
C PRO A 369 31.96 40.29 25.14
N ALA A 370 32.69 40.58 24.06
CA ALA A 370 33.41 41.84 23.93
C ALA A 370 32.48 43.07 23.85
N LEU A 371 31.33 42.95 23.18
CA LEU A 371 30.30 44.01 23.18
C LEU A 371 29.62 44.17 24.54
N ASP A 372 29.47 43.09 25.30
CA ASP A 372 28.92 43.15 26.65
C ASP A 372 29.89 43.89 27.60
N GLU A 373 31.21 43.70 27.45
CA GLU A 373 32.22 44.49 28.18
C GLU A 373 32.11 45.99 27.83
N VAL A 374 31.98 46.33 26.55
CA VAL A 374 31.74 47.71 26.11
C VAL A 374 30.44 48.25 26.72
N SER A 375 29.37 47.46 26.71
CA SER A 375 28.08 47.84 27.29
C SER A 375 28.16 48.11 28.78
N GLN A 376 28.93 47.32 29.53
CA GLN A 376 29.19 47.57 30.96
C GLN A 376 29.95 48.88 31.17
N LEU A 377 30.95 49.18 30.35
CA LEU A 377 31.67 50.46 30.40
C LEU A 377 30.73 51.65 30.12
N VAL A 378 29.85 51.55 29.11
CA VAL A 378 28.85 52.59 28.83
C VAL A 378 27.89 52.78 30.00
N GLY A 379 27.44 51.68 30.62
CA GLY A 379 26.61 51.71 31.82
C GLY A 379 27.29 52.44 32.97
N LEU A 380 28.56 52.12 33.25
CA LEU A 380 29.35 52.80 34.27
C LEU A 380 29.55 54.28 33.91
N LEU A 381 29.93 54.62 32.69
CA LEU A 381 30.11 56.01 32.26
C LEU A 381 28.83 56.84 32.39
N SER A 382 27.65 56.22 32.23
CA SER A 382 26.37 56.92 32.28
C SER A 382 25.89 57.23 33.71
N GLN A 383 26.40 56.49 34.71
CA GLN A 383 26.01 56.64 36.10
C GLN A 383 26.80 57.76 36.81
N THR A 384 26.08 58.67 37.44
CA THR A 384 26.62 59.53 38.51
C THR A 384 26.49 58.79 39.83
N LEU A 385 27.58 58.70 40.61
CA LEU A 385 27.59 58.04 41.91
C LEU A 385 28.18 58.93 42.99
N VAL A 386 27.63 58.82 44.19
CA VAL A 386 28.15 59.42 45.41
C VAL A 386 28.63 58.31 46.32
N TYR A 387 29.87 58.42 46.81
CA TYR A 387 30.44 57.46 47.73
C TYR A 387 30.35 58.02 49.14
N ARG A 388 29.62 57.34 50.03
CA ARG A 388 29.44 57.75 51.42
C ARG A 388 29.99 56.70 52.37
N ILE A 389 30.63 57.17 53.43
CA ILE A 389 31.10 56.36 54.54
C ILE A 389 29.87 55.82 55.27
N VAL A 390 29.87 54.52 55.52
CA VAL A 390 28.73 53.87 56.17
C VAL A 390 28.65 54.30 57.64
N ASN A 391 27.49 54.86 58.00
CA ASN A 391 27.22 55.36 59.35
C ASN A 391 25.87 54.83 59.89
N ARG A 392 25.84 53.53 60.21
CA ARG A 392 24.68 52.84 60.84
C ARG A 392 25.17 51.89 61.93
N ASP A 393 24.31 51.56 62.89
CA ASP A 393 24.69 50.84 64.12
C ASP A 393 25.06 49.37 63.89
N ASP A 394 24.55 48.77 62.81
CA ASP A 394 24.76 47.38 62.42
C ASP A 394 25.98 47.16 61.52
N GLU A 395 26.66 48.23 61.09
CA GLU A 395 27.80 48.16 60.18
C GLU A 395 29.05 48.85 60.73
N ARG A 396 30.22 48.30 60.36
CA ARG A 396 31.49 48.93 60.69
C ARG A 396 31.73 50.12 59.77
N THR A 397 32.12 51.26 60.33
CA THR A 397 32.52 52.47 59.57
C THR A 397 33.95 52.38 59.04
N GLY A 398 34.83 51.72 59.77
CA GLY A 398 36.23 51.60 59.41
C GLY A 398 36.83 50.30 59.92
N VAL A 399 37.76 49.75 59.15
CA VAL A 399 38.48 48.52 59.47
C VAL A 399 39.96 48.69 59.15
N TRP A 400 40.80 47.92 59.82
CA TRP A 400 42.24 47.91 59.54
C TRP A 400 42.74 46.48 59.37
N ARG A 401 43.79 46.32 58.56
CA ARG A 401 44.44 45.06 58.23
C ARG A 401 45.95 45.17 58.43
N TYR A 402 46.59 44.07 58.79
CA TYR A 402 48.06 44.03 58.88
C TYR A 402 48.68 44.09 57.48
N ASN A 403 49.67 44.96 57.30
CA ASN A 403 50.40 45.06 56.05
C ASN A 403 51.59 44.10 56.06
N GLU A 404 51.44 42.95 55.39
CA GLU A 404 52.49 41.93 55.30
C GLU A 404 53.75 42.42 54.56
N LYS A 405 53.61 43.44 53.69
CA LYS A 405 54.70 43.95 52.83
C LYS A 405 55.50 45.09 53.46
N ALA A 406 54.98 45.73 54.50
CA ALA A 406 55.64 46.85 55.17
C ALA A 406 55.76 46.53 56.66
N ASN A 407 56.90 45.95 57.08
CA ASN A 407 57.35 45.70 58.46
C ASN A 407 56.38 46.16 59.59
N GLY A 408 55.29 45.43 59.82
CA GLY A 408 54.35 45.67 60.93
C GLY A 408 53.40 46.86 60.78
N GLY A 409 53.33 47.52 59.62
CA GLY A 409 52.40 48.60 59.34
C GLY A 409 50.95 48.12 59.24
N ARG A 410 49.99 49.03 59.40
CA ARG A 410 48.55 48.77 59.21
C ARG A 410 48.06 49.44 57.93
N ASN A 411 47.20 48.75 57.20
CA ASN A 411 46.37 49.36 56.16
C ASN A 411 45.03 49.73 56.78
N TYR A 412 44.59 50.97 56.57
CA TYR A 412 43.36 51.50 57.12
C TYR A 412 42.33 51.67 56.00
N TYR A 413 41.09 51.26 56.25
CA TYR A 413 40.01 51.31 55.28
C TYR A 413 38.76 51.93 55.90
N LEU A 414 38.04 52.71 55.11
CA LEU A 414 36.72 53.22 55.46
C LEU A 414 35.65 52.49 54.65
N VAL A 415 34.70 51.87 55.34
CA VAL A 415 33.59 51.17 54.70
C VAL A 415 32.69 52.20 54.04
N THR A 416 32.47 52.01 52.74
CA THR A 416 31.88 52.98 51.83
C THR A 416 30.78 52.29 51.04
N GLU A 417 29.67 52.99 50.85
CA GLU A 417 28.58 52.57 49.98
C GLU A 417 28.54 53.48 48.74
N ALA A 418 28.32 52.88 47.57
CA ALA A 418 28.08 53.61 46.34
C ALA A 418 26.57 53.87 46.18
N LEU A 419 26.18 55.14 46.09
CA LEU A 419 24.79 55.55 45.95
C LEU A 419 24.57 56.23 44.60
N ASP A 420 23.45 55.93 43.95
CA ASP A 420 22.99 56.61 42.74
C ASP A 420 22.37 57.98 43.03
N GLU A 421 21.92 58.69 41.98
CA GLU A 421 21.29 60.02 42.11
C GLU A 421 19.98 59.99 42.92
N ALA A 422 19.32 58.83 43.01
CA ALA A 422 18.12 58.64 43.80
C ALA A 422 18.43 58.22 45.25
N GLY A 423 19.70 58.02 45.60
CA GLY A 423 20.15 57.58 46.91
C GLY A 423 20.06 56.06 47.12
N ASN A 424 19.85 55.27 46.08
CA ASN A 424 19.84 53.81 46.17
C ASN A 424 21.25 53.25 46.04
N ALA A 425 21.50 52.15 46.74
CA ALA A 425 22.76 51.41 46.66
C ALA A 425 23.00 50.87 45.24
N ALA A 426 24.15 51.18 44.65
CA ALA A 426 24.55 50.76 43.31
C ALA A 426 25.63 49.67 43.38
N GLU A 427 25.40 48.52 42.75
CA GLU A 427 26.39 47.44 42.69
C GLU A 427 27.48 47.71 41.67
N LEU A 428 28.73 47.81 42.15
CA LEU A 428 29.90 48.06 41.33
C LEU A 428 30.84 46.84 41.29
N PRO A 429 31.49 46.58 40.15
CA PRO A 429 32.60 45.64 40.10
C PRO A 429 33.81 46.25 40.84
N ILE A 430 34.12 45.72 42.02
CA ILE A 430 35.25 46.15 42.83
C ILE A 430 36.28 45.03 42.90
N ARG A 431 37.53 45.34 42.53
CA ARG A 431 38.65 44.42 42.68
C ARG A 431 39.20 44.50 44.09
N ASN A 432 39.07 43.39 44.83
CA ASN A 432 39.62 43.24 46.16
C ASN A 432 41.15 43.12 46.07
N GLU A 433 41.87 43.97 46.78
CA GLU A 433 43.33 44.02 46.73
C GLU A 433 44.02 42.86 47.47
N GLU A 434 43.33 42.22 48.41
CA GLU A 434 43.84 41.07 49.17
C GLU A 434 43.71 39.77 48.36
N THR A 435 42.56 39.56 47.73
CA THR A 435 42.28 38.33 46.97
C THR A 435 42.61 38.45 45.49
N GLY A 436 42.71 39.68 44.98
CA GLY A 436 42.87 39.98 43.56
C GLY A 436 41.60 39.75 42.71
N LYS A 437 40.51 39.25 43.31
CA LYS A 437 39.24 38.94 42.63
C LYS A 437 38.36 40.18 42.49
N GLU A 438 37.57 40.21 41.43
CA GLU A 438 36.55 41.24 41.22
C GLU A 438 35.20 40.72 41.71
N GLU A 439 34.54 41.49 42.57
CA GLU A 439 33.25 41.14 43.18
C GLU A 439 32.26 42.29 42.94
N ARG A 440 30.99 41.96 42.66
CA ARG A 440 29.93 42.96 42.54
C ARG A 440 29.34 43.24 43.92
N VAL A 441 29.58 44.43 44.44
CA VAL A 441 29.14 44.84 45.77
C VAL A 441 28.66 46.29 45.74
N SER A 442 27.67 46.61 46.57
CA SER A 442 27.25 47.99 46.83
C SER A 442 28.04 48.63 47.97
N MET A 443 28.59 47.82 48.86
CA MET A 443 29.36 48.23 50.03
C MET A 443 30.76 47.60 49.99
N PHE A 444 31.79 48.43 50.12
CA PHE A 444 33.20 48.05 50.05
C PHE A 444 34.05 49.01 50.88
N ALA A 445 35.24 48.62 51.31
CA ALA A 445 36.10 49.49 52.11
C ALA A 445 37.23 50.11 51.26
N VAL A 446 37.34 51.44 51.31
CA VAL A 446 38.34 52.23 50.57
C VAL A 446 39.56 52.47 51.44
N ARG A 447 40.74 52.16 50.91
CA ARG A 447 42.01 52.34 51.62
C ARG A 447 42.38 53.82 51.73
N VAL A 448 42.58 54.28 52.95
CA VAL A 448 42.93 55.66 53.28
C VAL A 448 44.21 55.72 54.12
N PRO A 449 44.91 56.87 54.14
CA PRO A 449 45.97 57.12 55.10
C PRO A 449 45.44 57.04 56.54
N GLU A 450 46.31 56.65 57.47
CA GLU A 450 46.00 56.57 58.91
C GLU A 450 45.41 57.87 59.47
N ALA A 451 45.94 59.03 59.03
CA ALA A 451 45.42 60.33 59.44
C ALA A 451 43.95 60.54 59.03
N THR A 452 43.56 60.10 57.82
CA THR A 452 42.16 60.18 57.35
C THR A 452 41.27 59.25 58.16
N TYR A 453 41.72 58.03 58.44
CA TYR A 453 41.00 57.04 59.24
C TYR A 453 40.74 57.52 60.66
N ASN A 454 41.79 58.00 61.34
CA ASN A 454 41.70 58.50 62.71
C ASN A 454 40.82 59.74 62.82
N ARG A 455 40.80 60.61 61.81
CA ARG A 455 39.91 61.78 61.75
C ARG A 455 38.44 61.36 61.72
N VAL A 456 38.07 60.42 60.85
CA VAL A 456 36.68 59.91 60.77
C VAL A 456 36.30 59.14 62.05
N ALA A 457 37.25 58.41 62.63
CA ALA A 457 37.02 57.71 63.91
C ALA A 457 36.78 58.69 65.07
N ALA A 458 37.51 59.80 65.12
CA ALA A 458 37.32 60.83 66.14
C ALA A 458 35.96 61.55 65.99
N ASP A 459 35.57 61.87 64.75
CA ASP A 459 34.27 62.46 64.39
C ASP A 459 33.12 61.60 64.94
N LYS A 460 33.12 60.31 64.59
CA LYS A 460 32.10 59.35 65.04
C LYS A 460 32.09 59.17 66.56
N GLN A 461 33.23 59.27 67.23
CA GLN A 461 33.33 59.11 68.69
C GLN A 461 32.82 60.32 69.47
N ASP A 462 32.77 61.51 68.86
CA ASP A 462 32.33 62.73 69.52
C ASP A 462 30.83 62.71 69.81
N ASN A 463 30.01 62.45 68.78
CA ASN A 463 28.55 62.52 68.89
C ASN A 463 27.80 61.35 68.20
N GLY A 464 28.52 60.35 67.66
CA GLY A 464 27.94 59.22 66.93
C GLY A 464 27.64 59.48 65.45
N ILE A 465 27.91 60.70 64.95
CA ILE A 465 27.63 61.13 63.57
C ILE A 465 28.97 61.34 62.85
N ILE A 466 28.96 61.21 61.52
CA ILE A 466 30.09 61.57 60.66
C ILE A 466 29.65 62.76 59.84
N GLU A 467 30.23 63.92 60.11
CA GLU A 467 29.82 65.21 59.53
C GLU A 467 30.19 65.28 58.03
N ASP A 468 31.38 64.79 57.67
CA ASP A 468 31.85 64.70 56.27
C ASP A 468 31.86 63.24 55.81
N ASP A 469 30.67 62.66 55.67
CA ASP A 469 30.53 61.25 55.27
C ASP A 469 30.77 61.02 53.77
N GLN A 470 30.89 62.07 52.95
CA GLN A 470 31.11 61.91 51.52
C GLN A 470 32.61 61.75 51.18
N ILE A 471 33.08 60.50 51.14
CA ILE A 471 34.48 60.21 50.77
C ILE A 471 34.81 60.56 49.32
N GLY A 472 33.83 60.52 48.40
CA GLY A 472 34.05 60.85 46.98
C GLY A 472 32.81 60.88 46.12
N SER A 473 33.01 61.08 44.82
CA SER A 473 31.97 60.91 43.80
C SER A 473 32.53 60.44 42.47
N LYS A 474 31.71 59.78 41.66
CA LYS A 474 32.01 59.48 40.25
C LYS A 474 31.03 60.28 39.40
N PRO A 475 31.48 61.35 38.72
CA PRO A 475 30.60 62.06 37.80
C PRO A 475 30.31 61.19 36.56
N ARG A 476 29.19 61.45 35.91
CA ARG A 476 28.92 60.98 34.55
C ARG A 476 30.12 61.30 33.63
N GLY A 477 30.46 60.37 32.74
CA GLY A 477 31.59 60.48 31.82
C GLY A 477 32.94 60.09 32.44
N SER A 478 32.99 59.54 33.65
CA SER A 478 34.21 59.00 34.25
C SER A 478 34.02 57.57 34.73
N LEU A 479 35.05 56.74 34.61
CA LEU A 479 35.08 55.37 35.15
C LEU A 479 35.66 55.31 36.56
N SER A 480 36.42 56.33 36.95
CA SER A 480 37.16 56.36 38.21
C SER A 480 36.51 57.30 39.23
N PRO A 481 36.48 56.93 40.52
CA PRO A 481 36.02 57.82 41.58
C PRO A 481 36.97 59.02 41.76
N ARG A 482 36.40 60.19 42.04
CA ARG A 482 37.11 61.39 42.51
C ARG A 482 36.93 61.49 44.03
N PHE A 483 38.00 61.23 44.77
CA PHE A 483 37.96 61.30 46.22
C PHE A 483 38.12 62.75 46.70
N ARG A 484 37.31 63.12 47.70
CA ARG A 484 37.40 64.42 48.40
C ARG A 484 38.37 64.36 49.57
N MET A 485 38.56 63.16 50.11
CA MET A 485 39.55 62.87 51.15
C MET A 485 40.77 62.18 50.54
N PRO A 486 41.95 62.28 51.18
CA PRO A 486 43.11 61.49 50.78
C PRO A 486 42.77 60.00 50.82
N ALA A 487 42.81 59.35 49.66
CA ALA A 487 42.60 57.92 49.49
C ALA A 487 43.75 57.35 48.65
N THR A 488 44.13 56.12 48.93
CA THR A 488 45.24 55.44 48.25
C THR A 488 44.79 54.53 47.11
N GLY A 489 43.47 54.39 46.91
CA GLY A 489 42.88 53.68 45.77
C GLY A 489 42.81 52.15 45.88
N GLY A 490 43.23 51.58 47.01
CA GLY A 490 43.03 50.16 47.33
C GLY A 490 41.62 49.88 47.84
N TYR A 491 41.08 48.69 47.56
CA TYR A 491 39.72 48.31 47.98
C TYR A 491 39.68 46.89 48.56
N ILE A 492 38.85 46.67 49.57
CA ILE A 492 38.47 45.34 50.07
C ILE A 492 36.95 45.20 50.07
N THR A 493 36.47 43.98 49.84
CA THR A 493 35.03 43.67 49.72
C THR A 493 34.49 42.86 50.89
N GLN A 494 35.35 42.42 51.81
CA GLN A 494 35.01 41.62 52.99
C GLN A 494 35.87 42.07 54.17
N TRP A 495 35.32 42.12 55.39
CA TRP A 495 36.05 42.63 56.57
C TRP A 495 35.83 41.91 57.90
#